data_AF-A0A7J9MHK2-F1
#
_entry.id   AF-A0A7J9MHK2-F1
#
_cell.length_a   1.000
_cell.length_b   1.000
_cell.length_c   1.000
_cell.angle_alpha   90.00
_cell.angle_beta   90.00
_cell.angle_gamma   90.00
#
_symmetry.space_group_name_H-M   'P 1'
#
loop_
_entity.id
_entity.type
_entity.pdbx_description
1 polymer ?
#
loop_
_entity_poly.entity_id
_entity_poly.type
_entity_poly.pdbx_seq_one_letter_code
_entity_poly.pdbx_strand_id
1 'polypeptide(L)'
;MGEIIGAIFMGGDHHNLKPTIEEMSIKVIAEGDESMDGQILIDNKQEKSVKVLKNVDTMAYYHLFADQMGDQNQSAVLGSYDEQRKMWSTPPNEMYCESALSFCENRV
;
A
#
# COMPACT_ATOMS: atom_id res chain seq x y z
N MET A 1 -1.14 0.30 -9.78
CA MET A 1 -0.40 1.60 -9.76
C MET A 1 -0.88 2.51 -8.63
N GLY A 2 -2.20 2.65 -8.43
CA GLY A 2 -2.75 3.43 -7.31
C GLY A 2 -2.30 2.94 -5.92
N GLU A 3 -2.15 1.64 -5.72
CA GLU A 3 -1.68 1.06 -4.45
C GLU A 3 -0.28 1.52 -4.06
N ILE A 4 0.67 1.52 -5.00
CA ILE A 4 2.06 1.94 -4.75
C ILE A 4 2.11 3.43 -4.42
N ILE A 5 1.42 4.26 -5.21
CA ILE A 5 1.34 5.71 -4.95
C ILE A 5 0.67 5.96 -3.59
N GLY A 6 -0.39 5.22 -3.27
CA GLY A 6 -1.06 5.32 -1.98
C GLY A 6 -0.15 4.94 -0.81
N ALA A 7 0.63 3.87 -0.94
CA ALA A 7 1.57 3.45 0.10
C ALA A 7 2.68 4.49 0.33
N ILE A 8 3.29 5.01 -0.75
CA ILE A 8 4.33 6.06 -0.65
C ILE A 8 3.72 7.34 -0.07
N PHE A 9 2.53 7.73 -0.52
CA PHE A 9 1.84 8.91 -0.03
C PHE A 9 1.46 8.78 1.44
N MET A 10 0.97 7.63 1.92
CA MET A 10 0.52 7.47 3.30
C MET A 10 1.65 7.13 4.29
N GLY A 11 2.71 6.47 3.83
CA GLY A 11 3.75 5.89 4.69
C GLY A 11 5.03 6.71 4.84
N GLY A 12 5.22 7.78 4.07
CA GLY A 12 6.47 8.55 4.03
C GLY A 12 6.34 10.01 4.46
N ASP A 13 7.48 10.69 4.63
CA ASP A 13 7.50 12.14 4.85
C ASP A 13 7.11 12.89 3.57
N HIS A 14 5.91 13.47 3.60
CA HIS A 14 5.20 14.05 2.46
C HIS A 14 5.81 15.34 1.90
N HIS A 15 6.77 15.95 2.62
CA HIS A 15 7.26 17.31 2.32
C HIS A 15 7.86 17.43 0.91
N ASN A 16 8.49 16.37 0.40
CA ASN A 16 9.12 16.37 -0.91
C ASN A 16 8.14 16.06 -2.06
N LEU A 17 7.04 15.35 -1.77
CA LEU A 17 6.04 14.97 -2.79
C LEU A 17 5.25 16.15 -3.34
N LYS A 18 5.20 17.28 -2.62
CA LYS A 18 4.42 18.48 -2.97
C LYS A 18 3.02 18.13 -3.53
N PRO A 19 2.23 17.34 -2.77
CA PRO A 19 0.98 16.80 -3.28
C PRO A 19 -0.02 17.92 -3.56
N THR A 20 -0.66 17.86 -4.72
CA THR A 20 -1.83 18.69 -5.02
C THR A 20 -3.07 17.89 -4.65
N ILE A 21 -3.77 18.34 -3.61
CA ILE A 21 -4.97 17.68 -3.09
C ILE A 21 -6.14 18.63 -3.31
N GLU A 22 -7.22 18.11 -3.87
CA GLU A 22 -8.45 18.85 -4.10
C GLU A 22 -9.61 18.15 -3.41
N GLU A 23 -10.48 18.93 -2.77
CA GLU A 23 -11.71 18.39 -2.20
C GLU A 23 -12.76 18.32 -3.31
N MET A 24 -13.23 17.11 -3.59
CA MET A 24 -14.21 16.85 -4.65
C MET A 24 -15.35 16.02 -4.11
N SER A 25 -16.57 16.36 -4.51
CA SER A 25 -17.72 15.50 -4.31
C SER A 25 -17.77 14.43 -5.39
N ILE A 26 -17.95 13.17 -4.98
CA ILE A 26 -17.92 12.02 -5.90
C ILE A 26 -19.14 11.11 -5.71
N LYS A 27 -19.54 10.45 -6.80
CA LYS A 27 -20.52 9.36 -6.82
C LYS A 27 -19.85 8.12 -7.42
N VAL A 28 -20.12 6.94 -6.83
CA VAL A 28 -19.73 5.65 -7.40
C VAL A 28 -20.98 4.99 -8.01
N ILE A 29 -20.89 4.49 -9.23
CA ILE A 29 -21.96 3.70 -9.85
C ILE A 29 -21.95 2.29 -9.25
N ALA A 30 -23.10 1.82 -8.80
CA ALA A 30 -23.31 0.49 -8.23
C ALA A 30 -24.78 0.09 -8.43
N GLU A 31 -25.24 0.15 -9.69
CA GLU A 31 -26.65 -0.02 -10.08
C GLU A 31 -26.92 -1.45 -10.59
N GLY A 32 -25.90 -2.32 -10.61
CA GLY A 32 -26.00 -3.72 -11.04
C GLY A 32 -25.71 -3.92 -12.53
N ASP A 33 -25.26 -2.87 -13.22
CA ASP A 33 -24.70 -2.96 -14.57
C ASP A 33 -23.18 -3.14 -14.44
N GLU A 34 -22.72 -4.39 -14.61
CA GLU A 34 -21.31 -4.76 -14.48
C GLU A 34 -20.37 -3.94 -15.38
N SER A 35 -20.87 -3.36 -16.49
CA SER A 35 -20.06 -2.53 -17.38
C SER A 35 -19.77 -1.13 -16.83
N MET A 36 -20.61 -0.66 -15.90
CA MET A 36 -20.57 0.69 -15.35
C MET A 36 -20.24 0.71 -13.86
N ASP A 37 -20.51 -0.38 -13.15
CA ASP A 37 -20.28 -0.49 -11.73
C ASP A 37 -18.80 -0.28 -11.38
N GLY A 38 -18.55 0.51 -10.32
CA GLY A 38 -17.22 0.92 -9.88
C GLY A 38 -16.68 2.20 -10.52
N GLN A 39 -17.36 2.76 -11.54
CA GLN A 39 -16.96 4.06 -12.08
C GLN A 39 -17.21 5.19 -11.08
N ILE A 40 -16.24 6.11 -11.00
CA ILE A 40 -16.28 7.28 -10.13
C ILE A 40 -16.61 8.51 -10.99
N LEU A 41 -17.69 9.20 -10.64
CA LEU A 41 -18.14 10.44 -11.27
C LEU A 41 -18.03 11.60 -10.30
N ILE A 42 -17.84 12.81 -10.81
CA ILE A 42 -17.93 14.04 -10.00
C ILE A 42 -19.41 14.30 -9.71
N ASP A 43 -19.74 14.39 -8.43
CA ASP A 43 -21.08 14.71 -7.97
C ASP A 43 -21.23 16.21 -7.73
N ASN A 44 -21.85 16.90 -8.69
CA ASN A 44 -22.13 18.33 -8.58
C ASN A 44 -23.20 18.65 -7.53
N LYS A 45 -23.87 17.65 -6.94
CA LYS A 45 -24.89 17.82 -5.91
C LYS A 45 -24.33 17.86 -4.48
N GLN A 46 -23.01 17.70 -4.32
CA GLN A 46 -22.25 17.91 -3.08
C GLN A 46 -22.65 17.02 -1.89
N GLU A 47 -23.16 15.79 -2.11
CA GLU A 47 -23.61 14.97 -0.98
C GLU A 47 -22.48 14.48 -0.08
N LYS A 48 -21.36 14.02 -0.65
CA LYS A 48 -20.16 13.59 0.08
C LYS A 48 -18.88 14.04 -0.62
N SER A 49 -18.05 14.82 0.07
CA SER A 49 -16.72 15.22 -0.40
C SER A 49 -15.64 14.26 0.05
N VAL A 50 -14.62 14.09 -0.80
CA VAL A 50 -13.40 13.35 -0.51
C VAL A 50 -12.18 14.17 -0.96
N LYS A 51 -11.04 13.93 -0.32
CA LYS A 51 -9.76 14.50 -0.76
C LYS A 51 -9.19 13.66 -1.89
N VAL A 52 -9.03 14.25 -3.06
CA VAL A 52 -8.47 13.61 -4.25
C VAL A 52 -7.04 14.07 -4.45
N LEU A 53 -6.11 13.12 -4.50
CA LEU A 53 -4.73 13.37 -4.91
C LEU A 53 -4.69 13.57 -6.43
N LYS A 54 -4.49 14.81 -6.88
CA LYS A 54 -4.45 15.17 -8.30
C LYS A 54 -3.07 15.05 -8.91
N ASN A 55 -2.05 15.42 -8.15
CA ASN A 55 -0.68 15.45 -8.63
C ASN A 55 0.32 15.25 -7.49
N VAL A 56 1.48 14.75 -7.84
CA VAL A 56 2.68 14.67 -7.00
C VAL A 56 3.89 15.06 -7.84
N ASP A 57 4.95 15.55 -7.19
CA ASP A 57 6.24 15.70 -7.84
C ASP A 57 6.75 14.30 -8.26
N THR A 58 6.80 14.07 -9.57
CA THR A 58 7.13 12.75 -10.14
C THR A 58 8.55 12.32 -9.80
N MET A 59 9.51 13.26 -9.75
CA MET A 59 10.90 12.96 -9.43
C MET A 59 11.04 12.58 -7.96
N ALA A 60 10.39 13.34 -7.06
CA ALA A 60 10.35 13.01 -5.64
C ALA A 60 9.66 11.66 -5.38
N TYR A 61 8.56 11.37 -6.11
CA TYR A 61 7.88 10.08 -6.02
C TYR A 61 8.81 8.91 -6.36
N TYR A 62 9.50 8.97 -7.51
CA TYR A 62 10.40 7.87 -7.90
C TYR A 62 11.61 7.75 -6.98
N HIS A 63 12.13 8.85 -6.46
CA HIS A 63 13.20 8.83 -5.47
C HIS A 63 12.77 8.11 -4.20
N LEU A 64 11.63 8.52 -3.61
CA LEU A 64 11.10 7.88 -2.40
C LEU A 64 10.76 6.41 -2.63
N PHE A 65 10.21 6.08 -3.80
CA PHE A 65 9.93 4.69 -4.16
C PHE A 65 11.21 3.84 -4.25
N ALA A 66 12.26 4.36 -4.89
CA ALA A 66 13.54 3.67 -5.00
C ALA A 66 14.22 3.51 -3.64
N ASP A 67 14.20 4.55 -2.80
CA ASP A 67 14.75 4.50 -1.44
C ASP A 67 14.05 3.44 -0.60
N GLN A 68 12.71 3.40 -0.64
CA GLN A 68 11.91 2.44 0.11
C GLN A 68 12.19 1.00 -0.33
N MET A 69 12.35 0.76 -1.63
CA MET A 69 12.72 -0.57 -2.15
C MET A 69 14.18 -0.94 -1.84
N GLY A 70 15.06 0.06 -1.72
CA GLY A 70 16.47 -0.12 -1.38
C GLY A 70 16.71 -0.35 0.12
N ASP A 71 15.71 -0.11 0.97
CA ASP A 71 15.82 -0.34 2.41
C ASP A 71 15.92 -1.84 2.72
N GLN A 72 17.13 -2.26 3.08
CA GLN A 72 17.42 -3.65 3.43
C GLN A 72 16.68 -4.11 4.69
N ASN A 73 16.21 -3.20 5.53
CA ASN A 73 15.39 -3.54 6.70
C ASN A 73 13.97 -3.96 6.32
N GLN A 74 13.49 -3.58 5.13
CA GLN A 74 12.19 -4.01 4.59
C GLN A 74 12.31 -5.23 3.66
N SER A 75 13.53 -5.68 3.38
CA SER A 75 13.77 -6.92 2.65
C SER A 75 13.43 -8.11 3.54
N ALA A 76 12.81 -9.14 2.95
CA ALA A 76 12.69 -10.41 3.64
C ALA A 76 14.10 -10.89 4.02
N VAL A 77 14.33 -11.13 5.31
CA VAL A 77 15.56 -11.75 5.78
C VAL A 77 15.52 -13.20 5.33
N LEU A 78 16.07 -13.44 4.15
CA LEU A 78 16.22 -14.78 3.60
C LEU A 78 17.38 -15.45 4.33
N GLY A 79 17.08 -16.49 5.11
CA GLY A 79 18.10 -17.43 5.57
C GLY A 79 18.79 -18.09 4.38
N SER A 80 19.89 -18.79 4.63
CA SER A 80 20.58 -19.58 3.61
C SER A 80 19.61 -20.58 2.94
N TYR A 81 19.93 -21.00 1.71
CA TYR A 81 19.12 -21.97 0.97
C TYR A 81 18.80 -23.23 1.80
N ASP A 82 19.78 -23.72 2.57
CA ASP A 82 19.60 -24.92 3.41
C ASP A 82 18.66 -24.66 4.60
N GLU A 83 18.72 -23.48 5.23
CA GLU A 83 17.80 -23.09 6.31
C GLU A 83 16.36 -22.96 5.80
N GLN A 84 16.17 -22.30 4.64
CA GLN A 84 14.85 -22.15 4.03
C GLN A 84 14.28 -23.49 3.58
N ARG A 85 15.09 -24.32 2.92
CA ARG A 85 14.68 -25.64 2.47
C ARG A 85 14.27 -26.52 3.65
N LYS A 86 14.98 -26.45 4.78
CA LYS A 86 14.62 -27.17 6.00
C LYS A 86 13.28 -26.66 6.56
N MET A 87 13.07 -25.36 6.61
CA MET A 87 11.80 -24.76 7.05
C MET A 87 10.61 -25.21 6.18
N TRP A 88 10.73 -25.11 4.85
CA TRP A 88 9.66 -25.49 3.92
C TRP A 88 9.39 -26.99 3.86
N SER A 89 10.41 -27.82 4.11
CA SER A 89 10.27 -29.28 4.10
C SER A 89 9.81 -29.86 5.44
N THR A 90 9.73 -29.05 6.49
CA THR A 90 9.26 -29.48 7.81
C THR A 90 7.73 -29.37 7.85
N PRO A 91 6.98 -30.45 8.16
CA PRO A 91 5.53 -30.38 8.31
C PRO A 91 5.18 -29.39 9.42
N PRO A 92 4.11 -28.59 9.27
CA PRO A 92 3.67 -27.70 10.33
C PRO A 92 3.31 -28.55 11.56
N ASN A 93 4.10 -28.44 12.62
CA ASN A 93 3.72 -28.96 13.92
C ASN A 93 2.78 -27.93 14.57
N GLU A 94 1.79 -28.35 15.36
CA GLU A 94 0.72 -27.50 15.94
C GLU A 94 1.21 -26.33 16.83
N MET A 95 2.52 -26.11 16.96
CA MET A 95 3.15 -25.17 17.88
C MET A 95 3.98 -24.10 17.16
N TYR A 96 3.43 -23.46 16.12
CA TYR A 96 4.07 -22.33 15.40
C TYR A 96 3.29 -21.01 15.47
N CYS A 97 2.21 -20.93 16.27
CA CYS A 97 1.53 -19.64 16.46
C CYS A 97 2.39 -18.62 17.24
N GLU A 98 3.29 -19.02 18.15
CA GLU A 98 4.06 -18.03 18.93
C GLU A 98 5.20 -17.35 18.16
N SER A 99 5.87 -18.05 17.24
CA SER A 99 6.96 -17.46 16.46
C SER A 99 6.43 -16.52 15.36
N ALA A 100 5.29 -16.85 14.76
CA ALA A 100 4.58 -15.97 13.83
C ALA A 100 4.05 -14.70 14.54
N LEU A 101 3.64 -14.79 15.81
CA LEU A 101 3.25 -13.64 16.61
C LEU A 101 4.45 -12.72 16.89
N SER A 102 5.64 -13.24 17.20
CA SER A 102 6.83 -12.39 17.43
C SER A 102 7.30 -11.61 16.18
N PHE A 103 7.09 -12.17 14.98
CA PHE A 103 7.38 -11.49 13.72
C PHE A 103 6.41 -10.32 13.47
N CYS A 104 5.18 -10.42 13.98
CA CYS A 104 4.19 -9.35 13.95
C CYS A 104 4.36 -8.33 15.09
N GLU A 105 4.79 -8.76 16.28
CA GLU A 105 4.94 -7.90 17.47
C GLU A 105 6.16 -6.97 17.43
N ASN A 106 7.23 -7.33 16.70
CA ASN A 106 8.43 -6.49 16.55
C ASN A 106 8.32 -5.41 15.45
N ARG A 107 7.11 -5.08 15.00
CA ARG A 107 6.84 -4.03 14.00
C ARG A 107 5.99 -2.88 14.58
N VAL A 108 6.30 -2.47 15.81
CA VAL A 108 5.82 -1.20 16.42
C VAL A 108 7.01 -0.30 16.70
#